data_AF-X0UX68-F1
#
_entry.id   AF-X0UX68-F1
#
_cell.length_a   1.000
_cell.length_b   1.000
_cell.length_c   1.000
_cell.angle_alpha   90.00
_cell.angle_beta   90.00
_cell.angle_gamma   90.00
#
_symmetry.space_group_name_H-M   'P 1'
#
loop_
_entity.id
_entity.type
_entity.pdbx_description
1 polymer ?
#
loop_
_entity_poly.entity_id
_entity_poly.type
_entity_poly.pdbx_seq_one_letter_code
_entity_poly.pdbx_strand_id
1 'polypeptide(L)'
;ILLFLYSEKYFSKDKFSEFDELLSWDKQRFDRLLRDGWISVFRKKEGNRRVVYELSYKGRRLVGLIYKKLNGEEMPVDPTGNPMFKADVSYMDKVYRNYIKEMNKFIRQQRHQPPE
;
A
#
# COMPACT_ATOMS: atom_id res chain seq x y z
N ILE A 1 6.32 3.95 5.65
CA ILE A 1 5.63 5.25 5.83
C ILE A 1 4.10 5.14 5.73
N LEU A 2 3.50 4.63 4.63
CA LEU A 2 2.04 4.64 4.46
C LEU A 2 1.26 3.88 5.54
N LEU A 3 1.80 2.78 6.07
CA LEU A 3 1.20 2.06 7.20
C LEU A 3 1.19 2.91 8.49
N PHE A 4 2.26 3.66 8.77
CA PHE A 4 2.32 4.59 9.91
C PHE A 4 1.37 5.79 9.73
N LEU A 5 1.29 6.32 8.50
CA LEU A 5 0.31 7.35 8.18
C LEU A 5 -1.13 6.82 8.17
N TYR A 6 -1.33 5.50 8.15
CA TYR A 6 -2.66 4.89 8.24
C TYR A 6 -3.12 4.75 9.70
N SER A 7 -2.19 4.50 10.63
CA SER A 7 -2.50 4.60 12.06
C SER A 7 -2.82 6.03 12.50
N GLU A 8 -2.28 7.03 11.81
CA GLU A 8 -2.57 8.44 12.07
C GLU A 8 -3.72 8.93 11.17
N LYS A 9 -4.89 9.22 11.75
CA LYS A 9 -6.03 9.73 10.97
C LYS A 9 -5.72 11.04 10.24
N TYR A 10 -5.01 11.94 10.93
CA TYR A 10 -4.60 13.25 10.43
C TYR A 10 -3.18 13.54 10.92
N PHE A 11 -2.35 14.15 10.09
CA PHE A 11 -0.96 14.44 10.46
C PHE A 11 -0.49 15.80 9.92
N SER A 12 0.48 16.40 10.60
CA SER A 12 1.22 17.57 10.12
C SER A 12 2.46 17.14 9.34
N LYS A 13 3.11 18.08 8.63
CA LYS A 13 4.40 17.80 8.00
C LYS A 13 5.48 17.45 9.03
N ASP A 14 5.42 18.05 10.22
CA ASP A 14 6.33 17.73 11.33
C ASP A 14 6.16 16.28 11.80
N LYS A 15 4.91 15.83 11.98
CA LYS A 15 4.60 14.44 12.35
C LYS A 15 5.02 13.45 11.26
N PHE A 16 4.89 13.85 9.99
CA PHE A 16 5.43 13.05 8.89
C PHE A 16 6.95 12.88 9.00
N SER A 17 7.68 13.97 9.29
CA SER A 17 9.14 13.93 9.43
C SER A 17 9.61 12.96 10.51
N GLU A 18 8.91 12.90 11.65
CA GLU A 18 9.20 11.94 12.73
C GLU A 18 9.17 10.49 12.22
N PHE A 19 8.15 10.11 11.44
CA PHE A 19 8.08 8.77 10.84
C PHE A 19 9.08 8.58 9.69
N ASP A 20 9.50 9.66 9.05
CA ASP A 20 10.45 9.64 7.94
C ASP A 20 11.91 9.57 8.40
N GLU A 21 12.19 9.75 9.70
CA GLU A 21 13.55 9.65 10.28
C GLU A 21 14.23 8.32 9.93
N LEU A 22 13.47 7.21 9.97
CA LEU A 22 13.94 5.87 9.59
C LEU A 22 14.37 5.76 8.12
N LEU A 23 14.00 6.73 7.30
CA LEU A 23 14.12 6.71 5.86
C LEU A 23 14.55 8.08 5.31
N SER A 24 15.32 8.81 6.11
CA SER A 24 15.75 10.20 5.92
C SER A 24 16.56 10.47 4.65
N TRP A 25 17.06 9.42 3.98
CA TRP A 25 17.74 9.51 2.69
C TRP A 25 16.82 9.98 1.56
N ASP A 26 15.50 9.84 1.69
CA ASP A 26 14.51 10.17 0.66
C ASP A 26 13.83 11.52 0.91
N LYS A 27 14.61 12.59 0.78
CA LYS A 27 14.19 13.96 1.12
C LYS A 27 12.95 14.46 0.38
N GLN A 28 12.67 13.90 -0.81
CA GLN A 28 11.53 14.30 -1.66
C GLN A 28 10.29 13.43 -1.45
N ARG A 29 10.29 12.53 -0.46
CA ARG A 29 9.20 11.58 -0.27
C ARG A 29 7.87 12.25 -0.02
N PHE A 30 7.85 13.22 0.88
CA PHE A 30 6.62 13.93 1.21
C PHE A 30 5.97 14.52 -0.05
N ASP A 31 6.77 15.24 -0.84
CA ASP A 31 6.30 15.91 -2.04
C ASP A 31 5.89 14.91 -3.13
N ARG A 32 6.61 13.79 -3.26
CA ARG A 32 6.23 12.68 -4.15
C ARG A 32 4.91 12.04 -3.74
N LEU A 33 4.71 11.76 -2.45
CA LEU A 33 3.47 11.18 -1.94
C LEU A 33 2.28 12.12 -2.16
N LEU A 34 2.48 13.43 -1.99
CA LEU A 34 1.44 14.42 -2.21
C LEU A 34 1.12 14.58 -3.70
N ARG A 35 2.15 14.74 -4.54
CA ARG A 35 2.01 14.89 -6.00
C ARG A 35 1.37 13.68 -6.66
N ASP A 36 1.78 12.48 -6.25
CA ASP A 36 1.27 11.22 -6.84
C ASP A 36 -0.07 10.78 -6.21
N GLY A 37 -0.65 11.62 -5.33
CA GLY A 37 -1.99 11.45 -4.76
C GLY A 37 -2.09 10.32 -3.75
N TRP A 38 -1.00 9.98 -3.05
CA TRP A 38 -1.03 9.00 -1.94
C TRP A 38 -1.51 9.65 -0.64
N ILE A 39 -1.14 10.90 -0.41
CA ILE A 39 -1.62 11.75 0.69
C ILE A 39 -2.36 12.96 0.12
N SER A 40 -3.27 13.55 0.89
CA SER A 40 -4.04 14.72 0.49
C SER A 40 -4.07 15.78 1.59
N VAL A 41 -4.29 17.04 1.19
CA VAL A 41 -4.51 18.13 2.14
C VAL A 41 -5.93 18.01 2.69
N PHE A 42 -6.05 17.68 3.98
CA PHE A 42 -7.34 17.64 4.68
C PHE A 42 -7.80 19.06 5.03
N ARG A 43 -6.88 19.89 5.53
CA ARG A 43 -7.16 21.28 5.91
C ARG A 43 -6.02 22.18 5.45
N LYS A 44 -6.37 23.22 4.69
CA LYS A 44 -5.42 24.27 4.26
C LYS A 44 -4.99 25.12 5.44
N LYS A 45 -3.88 25.87 5.27
CA LYS A 45 -3.42 26.84 6.26
C LYS A 45 -4.45 27.95 6.40
N GLU A 46 -4.78 28.31 7.63
CA GLU A 46 -5.71 29.40 7.94
C GLU A 46 -5.19 30.17 9.15
N GLY A 47 -4.74 31.41 8.94
CA GLY A 47 -4.06 32.21 9.96
C GLY A 47 -2.87 31.45 10.58
N ASN A 48 -2.94 31.24 11.90
CA ASN A 48 -1.93 30.49 12.67
C ASN A 48 -2.14 28.97 12.66
N ARG A 49 -3.23 28.45 12.08
CA ARG A 49 -3.49 27.00 12.02
C ARG A 49 -2.60 26.36 10.96
N ARG A 50 -1.87 25.31 11.37
CA ARG A 50 -1.04 24.49 10.46
C ARG A 50 -1.89 23.72 9.46
N VAL A 51 -1.30 23.45 8.29
CA VAL A 51 -1.84 22.54 7.28
C VAL A 51 -1.92 21.13 7.88
N VAL A 52 -3.03 20.46 7.60
CA VAL A 52 -3.27 19.07 8.02
C VAL A 52 -3.41 18.21 6.79
N TYR A 53 -2.76 17.06 6.83
CA TYR A 53 -2.76 16.06 5.78
C TYR A 53 -3.45 14.79 6.27
N GLU A 54 -3.92 13.99 5.33
CA GLU A 54 -4.45 12.66 5.56
C GLU A 54 -3.97 11.71 4.46
N LEU A 55 -4.15 10.40 4.67
CA LEU A 55 -4.10 9.46 3.56
C LEU A 55 -5.28 9.70 2.63
N SER A 56 -4.95 9.84 1.34
CA SER A 56 -5.95 9.86 0.28
C SER A 56 -6.76 8.56 0.26
N TYR A 57 -7.88 8.58 -0.46
CA TYR A 57 -8.63 7.37 -0.76
C TYR A 57 -7.77 6.27 -1.41
N LYS A 58 -6.91 6.66 -2.36
CA LYS A 58 -5.95 5.79 -3.05
C LYS A 58 -4.99 5.12 -2.06
N GLY A 59 -4.42 5.91 -1.14
CA GLY A 59 -3.51 5.41 -0.10
C GLY A 59 -4.20 4.45 0.86
N ARG A 60 -5.40 4.79 1.35
CA ARG A 60 -6.19 3.92 2.23
C ARG A 60 -6.54 2.59 1.57
N ARG A 61 -6.95 2.60 0.29
CA ARG A 61 -7.21 1.37 -0.46
C ARG A 61 -5.98 0.50 -0.59
N LEU A 62 -4.81 1.09 -0.89
CA LEU A 62 -3.56 0.32 -0.96
C LEU A 62 -3.23 -0.34 0.38
N VAL A 63 -3.31 0.40 1.49
CA VAL A 63 -3.05 -0.15 2.82
C VAL A 63 -4.02 -1.29 3.15
N GLY A 64 -5.31 -1.14 2.83
CA GLY A 64 -6.28 -2.21 2.99
C GLY A 64 -5.95 -3.46 2.15
N LEU A 65 -5.49 -3.28 0.91
CA LEU A 65 -5.02 -4.40 0.08
C LEU A 65 -3.79 -5.08 0.68
N ILE A 66 -2.83 -4.33 1.23
CA ILE A 66 -1.66 -4.89 1.91
C ILE A 66 -2.11 -5.75 3.10
N TYR A 67 -2.98 -5.24 3.98
CA TYR A 67 -3.48 -6.00 5.11
C TYR A 67 -4.23 -7.27 4.70
N LYS A 68 -5.03 -7.20 3.64
CA LYS A 68 -5.68 -8.39 3.07
C LYS A 68 -4.67 -9.47 2.68
N LYS A 69 -3.57 -9.09 2.01
CA LYS A 69 -2.54 -10.05 1.59
C LYS A 69 -1.73 -10.58 2.78
N LEU A 70 -1.41 -9.75 3.77
CA LEU A 70 -0.78 -10.18 5.01
C LEU A 70 -1.68 -11.14 5.81
N ASN A 71 -3.00 -10.97 5.75
CA ASN A 71 -3.98 -11.86 6.36
C ASN A 71 -4.27 -13.11 5.51
N GLY A 72 -3.46 -13.38 4.47
CA GLY A 72 -3.59 -14.58 3.64
C GLY A 72 -4.75 -14.55 2.67
N GLU A 73 -5.25 -13.38 2.25
CA GLU A 73 -6.17 -13.28 1.10
C GLU A 73 -5.41 -13.58 -0.19
N GLU A 74 -5.93 -14.51 -1.00
CA GLU A 74 -5.32 -14.91 -2.27
C GLU A 74 -5.20 -13.74 -3.25
N MET A 75 -4.16 -13.77 -4.09
CA MET A 75 -4.02 -12.83 -5.19
C MET A 75 -4.82 -13.30 -6.40
N PRO A 76 -5.48 -12.40 -7.15
CA PRO A 76 -6.23 -12.78 -8.34
C PRO A 76 -5.31 -13.41 -9.40
N VAL A 77 -5.80 -14.50 -9.99
CA VAL A 77 -5.13 -15.29 -11.03
C VAL A 77 -5.88 -15.25 -12.37
N ASP A 78 -6.81 -14.31 -12.50
CA ASP A 78 -7.57 -14.07 -13.72
C ASP A 78 -7.08 -12.79 -14.43
N PRO A 79 -7.17 -12.70 -15.76
CA PRO A 79 -6.70 -11.53 -16.52
C PRO A 79 -7.46 -10.22 -16.23
N THR A 80 -8.68 -10.31 -15.69
CA THR A 80 -9.54 -9.16 -15.38
C THR A 80 -9.08 -8.47 -14.09
N GLY A 81 -8.77 -9.26 -13.06
CA GLY A 81 -8.29 -8.81 -11.75
C GLY A 81 -6.77 -8.64 -11.68
N ASN A 82 -6.02 -9.24 -12.61
CA ASN A 82 -4.56 -9.16 -12.64
C ASN A 82 -4.01 -9.07 -14.08
N PRO A 83 -3.52 -7.90 -14.52
CA PRO A 83 -2.93 -7.74 -15.85
C PRO A 83 -1.78 -8.70 -16.17
N MET A 84 -1.05 -9.20 -15.17
CA MET A 84 0.05 -10.17 -15.37
C MET A 84 -0.44 -11.52 -15.91
N PHE A 85 -1.74 -11.80 -15.84
CA PHE A 85 -2.36 -13.01 -16.37
C PHE A 85 -2.92 -12.83 -17.80
N LYS A 86 -2.77 -11.64 -18.41
CA LYS A 86 -3.09 -11.44 -19.83
C LYS A 86 -2.15 -12.25 -20.73
N ALA A 87 -2.59 -12.50 -21.96
CA ALA A 87 -1.83 -13.31 -22.92
C ALA A 87 -0.54 -12.59 -23.37
N ASP A 88 -0.62 -11.29 -23.60
CA ASP A 88 0.48 -10.43 -24.03
C ASP A 88 1.10 -9.70 -22.83
N VAL A 89 2.09 -10.34 -22.20
CA VAL A 89 2.80 -9.82 -21.03
C VAL A 89 4.28 -10.16 -21.10
N SER A 90 5.09 -9.42 -20.34
CA SER A 90 6.54 -9.60 -20.33
C SER A 90 6.95 -10.97 -19.76
N TYR A 91 8.19 -11.39 -20.02
CA TYR A 91 8.75 -12.60 -19.40
C TYR A 91 8.68 -12.53 -17.86
N MET A 92 8.99 -11.38 -17.28
CA MET A 92 8.96 -11.21 -15.82
C MET A 92 7.55 -11.36 -15.25
N ASP A 93 6.53 -10.86 -15.94
CA ASP A 93 5.13 -11.08 -15.53
C ASP A 93 4.77 -12.58 -15.52
N LYS A 94 5.29 -13.35 -16.49
CA LYS A 94 5.12 -14.81 -16.55
C LYS A 94 5.80 -15.52 -15.38
N VAL A 95 6.95 -15.02 -14.94
CA VAL A 95 7.63 -15.51 -13.74
C VAL A 95 6.83 -15.15 -12.49
N TYR A 96 6.38 -13.91 -12.35
CA TYR A 96 5.60 -13.44 -11.19
C TYR A 96 4.27 -14.16 -11.03
N ARG A 97 3.53 -14.41 -12.11
CA ARG A 97 2.28 -15.18 -12.03
C ARG A 97 2.49 -16.61 -11.54
N ASN A 98 3.65 -17.23 -11.82
CA ASN A 98 3.97 -18.56 -11.29
C ASN A 98 4.17 -18.51 -9.78
N TYR A 99 4.89 -17.51 -9.26
CA TYR A 99 5.01 -17.30 -7.81
C TYR A 99 3.67 -16.99 -7.15
N ILE A 100 2.81 -16.20 -7.79
CA ILE A 100 1.46 -15.93 -7.29
C ILE A 100 0.65 -17.24 -7.16
N LYS A 101 0.73 -18.13 -8.16
CA LYS A 101 0.04 -19.43 -8.12
C LYS A 101 0.54 -20.30 -6.97
N GLU A 102 1.85 -20.40 -6.78
CA GLU A 102 2.43 -21.17 -5.67
C GLU A 102 2.07 -20.57 -4.31
N MET A 103 2.08 -19.25 -4.17
CA MET A 103 1.66 -18.57 -2.94
C MET A 103 0.19 -18.84 -2.62
N ASN A 104 -0.71 -18.76 -3.61
CA ASN A 104 -2.13 -19.07 -3.41
C ASN A 104 -2.33 -20.55 -3.06
N LYS A 105 -1.58 -21.47 -3.67
CA LYS A 105 -1.61 -22.90 -3.34
C LYS A 105 -1.19 -23.13 -1.88
N PHE A 106 -0.14 -22.47 -1.43
CA PHE A 106 0.31 -22.51 -0.03
C PHE A 106 -0.76 -21.99 0.94
N ILE A 107 -1.35 -20.83 0.66
CA ILE A 107 -2.45 -20.26 1.46
C ILE A 107 -3.62 -21.23 1.58
N ARG A 108 -4.01 -21.88 0.46
CA ARG A 108 -5.08 -22.90 0.48
C ARG A 108 -4.72 -24.08 1.37
N GLN A 109 -3.48 -24.58 1.28
CA GLN A 109 -3.03 -25.70 2.11
C GLN A 109 -3.10 -25.35 3.61
N GLN A 110 -2.61 -24.17 4.02
CA GLN A 110 -2.68 -23.73 5.42
C GLN A 110 -4.11 -23.66 5.96
N ARG A 111 -5.08 -23.24 5.14
CA ARG A 111 -6.50 -23.18 5.55
C ARG A 111 -7.15 -24.54 5.77
N HIS A 112 -6.58 -25.61 5.22
CA HIS A 112 -7.12 -26.97 5.36
C HIS A 112 -6.44 -27.77 6.48
N GLN A 113 -5.41 -27.23 7.14
CA GLN A 113 -4.82 -27.86 8.31
C GLN A 113 -5.73 -27.62 9.52
N PRO A 114 -6.14 -28.67 10.26
CA PRO A 114 -6.85 -28.48 11.52
C PRO A 114 -5.93 -27.72 12.49
N PRO A 115 -6.47 -26.82 13.34
CA PRO A 115 -5.68 -26.23 14.40
C PRO A 115 -5.16 -27.35 15.32
N GLU A 116 -3.86 -27.33 15.61
CA GLU A 116 -3.23 -28.20 16.63
C GLU A 116 -3.78 -27.89 18.03
#